data_AF-A0AAX3U7S4-F1
#
_entry.id   AF-A0AAX3U7S4-F1
#
_cell.length_a   1.000
_cell.length_b   1.000
_cell.length_c   1.000
_cell.angle_alpha   90.00
_cell.angle_beta   90.00
_cell.angle_gamma   90.00
#
_symmetry.space_group_name_H-M   'P 1'
#
loop_
_entity.id
_entity.type
_entity.pdbx_description
1 polymer ?
#
loop_
_entity_poly.entity_id
_entity_poly.type
_entity_poly.pdbx_seq_one_letter_code
_entity_poly.pdbx_strand_id
1 'polypeptide(L)'
;MEHVVKIIEALAWPVTVLIAVFALRKPLIALLPQLKVLKYKELEVEFEKELETLSLKAHASKAKLNVEATVDDEETDFYLQQVKELSPRAAIMEAWLGLESNAIATAQHFGLAPKNKRLTFASTLKALTSGEVLTPEDASNINELRMLRNKAVHDLQFSVSDTEAAKFMEIARDQTDVIVGQAWQKYGGCSG
;
A
#
# COMPACT_ATOMS: atom_id res chain seq x y z
N MET A 1 35.37 50.40 37.20
CA MET A 1 35.26 48.93 37.26
C MET A 1 33.81 48.45 37.12
N GLU A 2 32.82 49.13 37.71
CA GLU A 2 31.40 48.70 37.68
C GLU A 2 30.77 48.54 36.28
N HIS A 3 31.11 49.42 35.32
CA HIS A 3 30.56 49.34 33.96
C HIS A 3 31.03 48.11 33.17
N VAL A 4 32.25 47.62 33.44
CA VAL A 4 32.80 46.44 32.79
C VAL A 4 32.07 45.18 33.27
N VAL A 5 31.75 45.12 34.57
CA VAL A 5 31.00 43.99 35.17
C VAL A 5 29.60 43.89 34.58
N LYS A 6 28.88 45.01 34.45
CA LYS A 6 27.52 45.03 33.85
C LYS A 6 27.50 44.58 32.38
N ILE A 7 28.55 44.92 31.62
CA ILE A 7 28.69 44.49 30.22
C ILE A 7 28.94 42.98 30.15
N ILE A 8 29.79 42.45 31.04
CA ILE A 8 30.08 41.01 31.12
C ILE A 8 28.83 40.23 31.53
N GLU A 9 28.05 40.69 32.51
CA GLU A 9 26.78 40.04 32.88
C GLU A 9 25.77 40.01 31.73
N ALA A 10 25.64 41.11 30.98
CA ALA A 10 24.74 41.18 29.83
C ALA A 10 25.19 40.29 28.65
N LEU A 11 26.50 40.15 28.44
CA LEU A 11 27.11 39.37 27.36
C LEU A 11 27.42 37.92 27.74
N ALA A 12 27.33 37.54 29.01
CA ALA A 12 27.56 36.17 29.43
C ALA A 12 26.58 35.25 28.71
N TRP A 13 25.27 35.44 28.87
CA TRP A 13 24.25 34.54 28.32
C TRP A 13 24.27 34.39 26.78
N PRO A 14 24.39 35.47 25.97
CA PRO A 14 24.38 35.35 24.51
C PRO A 14 25.63 34.60 24.03
N VAL A 15 26.78 34.85 24.66
CA VAL A 15 28.03 34.16 24.34
C VAL A 15 27.96 32.69 24.74
N THR A 16 27.40 32.35 25.91
CA THR A 16 27.23 30.94 26.31
C THR A 16 26.31 30.20 25.34
N VAL A 17 25.21 30.82 24.91
CA VAL A 17 24.28 30.22 23.94
C VAL A 17 24.95 30.04 22.58
N LEU A 18 25.70 31.03 22.11
CA LEU A 18 26.49 30.91 20.88
C LEU A 18 27.48 29.74 20.97
N ILE A 19 28.28 29.66 22.05
CA ILE A 19 29.24 28.58 22.26
C ILE A 19 28.53 27.23 22.30
N ALA A 20 27.41 27.12 23.02
CA ALA A 20 26.61 25.90 23.10
C ALA A 20 26.11 25.46 21.72
N VAL A 21 25.54 26.37 20.92
CA VAL A 21 25.07 26.07 19.55
C VAL A 21 26.24 25.62 18.66
N PHE A 22 27.38 26.33 18.72
CA PHE A 22 28.56 25.98 17.92
C PHE A 22 29.22 24.66 18.33
N ALA A 23 29.17 24.31 19.61
CA ALA A 23 29.67 23.04 20.14
C ALA A 23 28.72 21.88 19.81
N LEU A 24 27.40 22.08 19.94
CA LEU A 24 26.39 21.03 19.78
C LEU A 24 25.94 20.80 18.33
N ARG A 25 26.16 21.75 17.40
CA ARG A 25 25.77 21.56 15.99
C ARG A 25 26.37 20.31 15.36
N LYS A 26 27.63 20.00 15.65
CA LYS A 26 28.33 18.84 15.08
C LYS A 26 27.75 17.51 15.58
N PRO A 27 27.62 17.26 16.90
CA PRO A 27 27.02 16.02 17.39
C PRO A 27 25.55 15.88 16.99
N LEU A 28 24.76 16.96 16.94
CA LEU A 28 23.36 16.89 16.49
C LEU A 28 23.23 16.50 15.01
N ILE A 29 24.02 17.10 14.12
CA ILE A 29 24.00 16.77 12.70
C ILE A 29 24.50 15.33 12.46
N ALA A 30 25.45 14.86 13.26
CA ALA A 30 25.95 13.49 13.17
C ALA A 30 24.90 12.42 13.54
N LEU A 31 23.87 12.76 14.31
CA LEU A 31 22.80 11.84 14.72
C LEU A 31 21.63 11.78 13.72
N LEU A 32 21.46 12.80 12.87
CA LEU A 32 20.38 12.86 11.87
C LEU A 32 20.32 11.62 10.94
N PRO A 33 21.44 11.07 10.44
CA PRO A 33 21.41 9.86 9.62
C PRO A 33 20.86 8.65 10.38
N GLN A 34 21.18 8.50 11.66
CA GLN A 34 20.74 7.36 12.47
C GLN A 34 19.23 7.38 12.69
N LEU A 35 18.65 8.56 12.95
CA LEU A 35 17.21 8.74 13.08
C LEU A 35 16.47 8.44 11.78
N LYS A 36 17.06 8.79 10.62
CA LYS A 36 16.49 8.45 9.32
C LYS A 36 16.46 6.94 9.10
N VAL A 37 17.58 6.26 9.35
CA VAL A 37 17.67 4.79 9.21
C VAL A 37 16.66 4.08 10.12
N LEU A 38 16.53 4.53 11.37
CA LEU A 38 15.54 3.96 12.30
C LEU A 38 14.11 4.15 11.77
N LYS A 39 13.77 5.37 11.33
CA LYS A 39 12.45 5.68 10.77
C LYS A 39 12.14 4.81 9.54
N TYR A 40 13.11 4.58 8.65
CA TYR A 40 12.88 3.74 7.47
C TYR A 40 12.69 2.28 7.86
N LYS A 41 13.47 1.75 8.81
CA LYS A 41 13.25 0.39 9.34
C LYS A 41 11.88 0.23 9.99
N GLU A 42 11.42 1.22 10.73
CA GLU A 42 10.06 1.21 11.30
C GLU A 42 8.99 1.15 10.21
N LEU A 43 9.18 1.88 9.10
CA LEU A 43 8.28 1.84 7.95
C LEU A 43 8.29 0.49 7.22
N GLU A 44 9.46 -0.14 7.06
CA GLU A 44 9.58 -1.49 6.50
C GLU A 44 8.79 -2.51 7.35
N VAL A 45 9.00 -2.50 8.67
CA VAL A 45 8.29 -3.38 9.60
C VAL A 45 6.78 -3.13 9.61
N GLU A 46 6.35 -1.87 9.52
CA GLU A 46 4.93 -1.54 9.43
C GLU A 46 4.32 -2.06 8.13
N PHE A 47 5.02 -1.90 7.00
CA PHE A 47 4.56 -2.38 5.69
C PHE A 47 4.42 -3.91 5.67
N GLU A 48 5.43 -4.64 6.16
CA GLU A 48 5.40 -6.10 6.30
C GLU A 48 4.21 -6.52 7.16
N LYS A 49 4.01 -5.89 8.32
CA LYS A 49 2.92 -6.22 9.24
C LYS A 49 1.54 -5.95 8.63
N GLU A 50 1.38 -4.82 7.95
CA GLU A 50 0.13 -4.50 7.26
C GLU A 50 -0.17 -5.54 6.16
N LEU A 51 0.84 -5.95 5.37
CA LEU A 51 0.71 -7.02 4.38
C LEU A 51 0.32 -8.37 5.00
N GLU A 52 0.96 -8.77 6.10
CA GLU A 52 0.61 -10.01 6.81
C GLU A 52 -0.84 -10.01 7.28
N THR A 53 -1.27 -8.92 7.93
CA THR A 53 -2.65 -8.82 8.40
C THR A 53 -3.65 -8.84 7.26
N LEU A 54 -3.33 -8.20 6.13
CA LEU A 54 -4.20 -8.15 4.97
C LEU A 54 -4.25 -9.49 4.24
N SER A 55 -3.13 -10.22 4.14
CA SER A 55 -3.07 -11.57 3.60
C SER A 55 -4.03 -12.51 4.33
N LEU A 56 -4.02 -12.50 5.67
CA LEU A 56 -4.92 -13.33 6.45
C LEU A 56 -6.40 -12.98 6.21
N LYS A 57 -6.74 -11.69 6.12
CA LYS A 57 -8.11 -11.24 5.82
C LYS A 57 -8.54 -11.63 4.40
N ALA A 58 -7.66 -11.43 3.41
CA ALA A 58 -7.92 -11.73 2.01
C ALA A 58 -8.14 -13.22 1.79
N HIS A 59 -7.27 -14.06 2.35
CA HIS A 59 -7.39 -15.50 2.24
C HIS A 59 -8.66 -16.02 2.94
N ALA A 60 -9.00 -15.47 4.12
CA ALA A 60 -10.25 -15.80 4.80
C ALA A 60 -11.49 -15.39 4.00
N SER A 61 -11.46 -14.27 3.27
CA SER A 61 -12.56 -13.86 2.39
C SER A 61 -12.71 -14.81 1.20
N LYS A 62 -11.61 -15.13 0.51
CA LYS A 62 -11.62 -16.09 -0.61
C LYS A 62 -12.12 -17.47 -0.17
N ALA A 63 -11.68 -17.96 0.98
CA ALA A 63 -12.10 -19.25 1.52
C ALA A 63 -13.62 -19.34 1.78
N LYS A 64 -14.29 -18.23 2.13
CA LYS A 64 -15.75 -18.20 2.32
C LYS A 64 -16.52 -18.39 1.02
N LEU A 65 -15.94 -18.05 -0.12
CA LEU A 65 -16.61 -18.05 -1.42
C LEU A 65 -16.62 -19.42 -2.11
N ASN A 66 -15.76 -20.36 -1.67
CA ASN A 66 -15.63 -21.68 -2.30
C ASN A 66 -15.43 -21.60 -3.83
N VAL A 67 -14.84 -20.50 -4.29
CA VAL A 67 -14.55 -20.24 -5.70
C VAL A 67 -13.26 -20.99 -6.03
N GLU A 68 -13.31 -21.88 -7.04
CA GLU A 68 -12.09 -22.39 -7.67
C GLU A 68 -11.30 -21.20 -8.18
N ALA A 69 -9.99 -21.18 -7.88
CA ALA A 69 -9.09 -20.13 -8.37
C ALA A 69 -9.36 -19.87 -9.84
N THR A 70 -9.45 -18.60 -10.24
CA THR A 70 -9.47 -18.28 -11.67
C THR A 70 -8.31 -19.01 -12.32
N VAL A 71 -8.53 -19.62 -13.50
CA VAL A 71 -7.51 -20.40 -14.20
C VAL A 71 -6.24 -19.57 -14.21
N ASP A 72 -5.23 -20.03 -13.47
CA ASP A 72 -3.96 -19.33 -13.34
C ASP A 72 -3.47 -19.11 -14.76
N ASP A 73 -3.45 -17.85 -15.18
CA ASP A 73 -2.82 -17.49 -16.44
C ASP A 73 -1.32 -17.64 -16.22
N GLU A 74 -0.81 -18.85 -16.48
CA GLU A 74 0.60 -19.21 -16.30
C GLU A 74 1.54 -18.18 -16.96
N GLU A 75 1.09 -17.55 -18.04
CA GLU A 75 1.83 -16.48 -18.72
C GLU A 75 1.89 -15.20 -17.89
N THR A 76 0.76 -14.75 -17.33
CA THR A 76 0.70 -13.59 -16.41
C THR A 76 1.53 -13.85 -15.16
N ASP A 77 1.45 -15.06 -14.60
CA ASP A 77 2.21 -15.44 -13.41
C ASP A 77 3.71 -15.45 -13.67
N PHE A 78 4.13 -16.07 -14.78
CA PHE A 78 5.53 -16.08 -15.20
C PHE A 78 6.06 -14.66 -15.45
N TYR A 79 5.25 -13.81 -16.09
CA TYR A 79 5.59 -12.39 -16.30
C TYR A 79 5.78 -11.66 -14.96
N LEU A 80 4.84 -11.77 -14.02
CA LEU A 80 4.94 -11.09 -12.74
C LEU A 80 6.12 -11.58 -11.90
N GLN A 81 6.47 -12.87 -11.96
CA GLN A 81 7.68 -13.39 -11.31
C GLN A 81 8.94 -12.75 -11.89
N GLN A 82 9.06 -12.64 -13.21
CA GLN A 82 10.20 -11.96 -13.84
C GLN A 82 10.27 -10.47 -13.50
N VAL A 83 9.11 -9.78 -13.48
CA VAL A 83 9.05 -8.37 -13.09
C VAL A 83 9.48 -8.20 -11.63
N LYS A 84 9.08 -9.10 -10.73
CA LYS A 84 9.44 -9.08 -9.31
C LYS A 84 10.95 -9.21 -9.13
N GLU A 85 11.58 -10.16 -9.83
CA GLU A 85 13.05 -10.36 -9.79
C GLU A 85 13.82 -9.10 -10.22
N LEU A 86 13.29 -8.35 -11.18
CA LEU A 86 13.89 -7.10 -11.64
C LEU A 86 13.56 -5.91 -10.71
N SER A 87 12.31 -5.83 -10.26
CA SER A 87 11.78 -4.74 -9.44
C SER A 87 10.53 -5.19 -8.65
N PRO A 88 10.66 -5.47 -7.34
CA PRO A 88 9.52 -5.81 -6.48
C PRO A 88 8.41 -4.76 -6.50
N ARG A 89 8.78 -3.48 -6.60
CA ARG A 89 7.83 -2.36 -6.72
C ARG A 89 7.06 -2.38 -8.03
N ALA A 90 7.71 -2.71 -9.14
CA ALA A 90 7.03 -2.83 -10.43
C ALA A 90 6.04 -4.00 -10.38
N ALA A 91 6.40 -5.12 -9.75
CA ALA A 91 5.48 -6.26 -9.60
C ALA A 91 4.23 -5.89 -8.77
N ILE A 92 4.38 -5.12 -7.69
CA ILE A 92 3.25 -4.56 -6.92
C ILE A 92 2.33 -3.72 -7.81
N MET A 93 2.91 -2.87 -8.66
CA MET A 93 2.14 -2.02 -9.57
C MET A 93 1.40 -2.83 -10.63
N GLU A 94 2.06 -3.78 -11.27
CA GLU A 94 1.46 -4.65 -12.29
C GLU A 94 0.33 -5.51 -11.70
N ALA A 95 0.55 -6.11 -10.52
CA ALA A 95 -0.50 -6.87 -9.83
C ALA A 95 -1.71 -6.00 -9.47
N TRP A 96 -1.48 -4.76 -9.02
CA TRP A 96 -2.55 -3.80 -8.76
C TRP A 96 -3.33 -3.45 -10.04
N LEU A 97 -2.64 -3.25 -11.17
CA LEU A 97 -3.28 -2.96 -12.45
C LEU A 97 -4.15 -4.12 -12.94
N GLY A 98 -3.71 -5.36 -12.71
CA GLY A 98 -4.50 -6.56 -12.97
C GLY A 98 -5.82 -6.57 -12.19
N LEU A 99 -5.76 -6.33 -10.88
CA LEU A 99 -6.95 -6.22 -10.02
C LEU A 99 -7.87 -5.09 -10.46
N GLU A 100 -7.32 -3.89 -10.71
CA GLU A 100 -8.09 -2.73 -11.14
C GLU A 100 -8.82 -2.96 -12.45
N SER A 101 -8.13 -3.57 -13.43
CA SER A 101 -8.69 -3.90 -14.74
C SER A 101 -9.82 -4.92 -14.61
N ASN A 102 -9.65 -5.96 -13.81
CA ASN A 102 -10.68 -6.97 -13.57
C ASN A 102 -11.90 -6.39 -12.81
N ALA A 103 -11.67 -5.53 -11.83
CA ALA A 103 -12.76 -4.85 -11.12
C ALA A 103 -13.60 -3.97 -12.06
N ILE A 104 -12.93 -3.20 -12.93
CA ILE A 104 -13.59 -2.34 -13.92
C ILE A 104 -14.35 -3.20 -14.93
N ALA A 105 -13.72 -4.24 -15.47
CA ALA A 105 -14.32 -5.15 -16.43
C ALA A 105 -15.56 -5.83 -15.84
N THR A 106 -15.49 -6.31 -14.61
CA THR A 106 -16.61 -6.94 -13.88
C THR A 106 -17.77 -5.96 -13.71
N ALA A 107 -17.50 -4.74 -13.24
CA ALA A 107 -18.53 -3.72 -13.06
C ALA A 107 -19.21 -3.32 -14.38
N GLN A 108 -18.46 -3.27 -15.48
CA GLN A 108 -19.00 -2.98 -16.81
C GLN A 108 -19.78 -4.16 -17.41
N HIS A 109 -19.30 -5.39 -17.19
CA HIS A 109 -19.92 -6.62 -17.68
C HIS A 109 -21.33 -6.79 -17.13
N PHE A 110 -21.48 -6.68 -15.80
CA PHE A 110 -22.77 -6.80 -15.12
C PHE A 110 -23.60 -5.51 -15.08
N GLY A 111 -23.18 -4.46 -15.81
CA GLY A 111 -23.96 -3.22 -15.93
C GLY A 111 -24.04 -2.38 -14.64
N LEU A 112 -23.16 -2.62 -13.67
CA LEU A 112 -23.08 -1.89 -12.39
C LEU A 112 -22.48 -0.50 -12.56
N ALA A 113 -21.75 -0.27 -13.66
CA ALA A 113 -21.12 1.00 -13.98
C ALA A 113 -21.43 1.43 -15.42
N PRO A 114 -21.50 2.75 -15.69
CA PRO A 114 -21.80 3.27 -17.02
C PRO A 114 -20.69 2.91 -18.03
N LYS A 115 -21.07 2.23 -19.12
CA LYS A 115 -20.15 1.75 -20.17
C LYS A 115 -19.41 2.87 -20.93
N ASN A 116 -19.97 4.09 -20.97
CA ASN A 116 -19.46 5.19 -21.79
C ASN A 116 -18.67 6.24 -20.99
N LYS A 117 -18.26 5.94 -19.76
CA LYS A 117 -17.51 6.86 -18.92
C LYS A 117 -16.21 6.22 -18.47
N ARG A 118 -15.13 7.00 -18.44
CA ARG A 118 -13.88 6.58 -17.81
C ARG A 118 -14.14 6.39 -16.31
N LEU A 119 -14.08 5.15 -15.85
CA LEU A 119 -14.28 4.79 -14.46
C LEU A 119 -12.98 5.01 -13.69
N THR A 120 -13.09 5.61 -12.51
CA THR A 120 -12.01 5.61 -11.54
C THR A 120 -12.15 4.38 -10.66
N PHE A 121 -11.05 3.84 -10.15
CA PHE A 121 -11.11 2.71 -9.23
C PHE A 121 -12.05 2.95 -8.03
N ALA A 122 -12.03 4.15 -7.46
CA ALA A 122 -12.93 4.51 -6.36
C ALA A 122 -14.41 4.45 -6.76
N SER A 123 -14.75 4.89 -7.98
CA SER A 123 -16.12 4.78 -8.50
C SER A 123 -16.52 3.33 -8.78
N THR A 124 -15.59 2.51 -9.28
CA THR A 124 -15.78 1.09 -9.53
C THR A 124 -16.02 0.34 -8.22
N LEU A 125 -15.18 0.56 -7.21
CA LEU A 125 -15.33 -0.06 -5.89
C LEU A 125 -16.68 0.29 -5.28
N LYS A 126 -17.08 1.58 -5.35
CA LYS A 126 -18.40 2.02 -4.89
C LYS A 126 -19.54 1.33 -5.64
N ALA A 127 -19.42 1.19 -6.96
CA ALA A 127 -20.42 0.51 -7.78
C ALA A 127 -20.54 -0.98 -7.42
N LEU A 128 -19.42 -1.67 -7.24
CA LEU A 128 -19.39 -3.08 -6.82
C LEU A 128 -19.98 -3.28 -5.41
N THR A 129 -19.70 -2.39 -4.46
CA THR A 129 -20.30 -2.44 -3.12
C THR A 129 -21.80 -2.09 -3.16
N SER A 130 -22.21 -1.10 -3.95
CA SER A 130 -23.62 -0.68 -4.07
C SER A 130 -24.46 -1.71 -4.82
N GLY A 131 -23.85 -2.44 -5.76
CA GLY A 131 -24.40 -3.64 -6.38
C GLY A 131 -24.32 -4.87 -5.49
N GLU A 132 -23.86 -4.73 -4.23
CA GLU A 132 -23.71 -5.82 -3.27
C GLU A 132 -22.95 -7.04 -3.85
N VAL A 133 -22.02 -6.78 -4.79
CA VAL A 133 -21.02 -7.77 -5.23
C VAL A 133 -20.03 -7.93 -4.09
N LEU A 134 -19.47 -6.82 -3.63
CA LEU A 134 -18.50 -6.78 -2.55
C LEU A 134 -19.18 -6.53 -1.21
N THR A 135 -18.77 -7.28 -0.20
CA THR A 135 -19.11 -6.96 1.19
C THR A 135 -18.36 -5.69 1.64
N PRO A 136 -18.82 -5.00 2.71
CA PRO A 136 -18.07 -3.89 3.29
C PRO A 136 -16.66 -4.29 3.75
N GLU A 137 -16.49 -5.55 4.20
CA GLU A 137 -15.19 -6.11 4.60
C GLU A 137 -14.25 -6.22 3.39
N ASP A 138 -14.72 -6.80 2.28
CA ASP A 138 -13.93 -6.94 1.04
C ASP A 138 -13.54 -5.58 0.46
N ALA A 139 -14.49 -4.63 0.45
CA ALA A 139 -14.22 -3.27 0.01
C ALA A 139 -13.17 -2.57 0.89
N SER A 140 -13.17 -2.84 2.21
CA SER A 140 -12.14 -2.35 3.13
C SER A 140 -10.78 -2.96 2.81
N ASN A 141 -10.71 -4.28 2.62
CA ASN A 141 -9.46 -4.99 2.29
C ASN A 141 -8.83 -4.47 0.99
N ILE A 142 -9.64 -4.28 -0.06
CA ILE A 142 -9.18 -3.70 -1.33
C ILE A 142 -8.66 -2.27 -1.15
N ASN A 143 -9.30 -1.47 -0.29
CA ASN A 143 -8.83 -0.12 0.00
C ASN A 143 -7.54 -0.11 0.83
N GLU A 144 -7.38 -1.02 1.80
CA GLU A 144 -6.13 -1.25 2.53
C GLU A 144 -5.00 -1.63 1.55
N LEU A 145 -5.25 -2.54 0.61
CA LEU A 145 -4.30 -2.92 -0.45
C LEU A 145 -3.88 -1.72 -1.32
N ARG A 146 -4.83 -0.84 -1.66
CA ARG A 146 -4.55 0.40 -2.41
C ARG A 146 -3.61 1.32 -1.63
N MET A 147 -3.79 1.42 -0.32
CA MET A 147 -2.93 2.24 0.54
C MET A 147 -1.52 1.65 0.63
N LEU A 148 -1.38 0.32 0.71
CA LEU A 148 -0.10 -0.37 0.65
C LEU A 148 0.62 -0.14 -0.67
N ARG A 149 -0.08 -0.26 -1.81
CA ARG A 149 0.49 0.09 -3.13
C ARG A 149 0.99 1.53 -3.15
N ASN A 150 0.21 2.47 -2.63
CA ASN A 150 0.63 3.87 -2.57
C ASN A 150 1.88 4.05 -1.72
N LYS A 151 1.98 3.37 -0.57
CA LYS A 151 3.15 3.39 0.31
C LYS A 151 4.39 2.86 -0.44
N ALA A 152 4.28 1.69 -1.08
CA ALA A 152 5.36 1.06 -1.83
C ALA A 152 5.89 1.90 -3.00
N VAL A 153 5.01 2.65 -3.68
CA VAL A 153 5.34 3.41 -4.89
C VAL A 153 5.81 4.84 -4.59
N HIS A 154 5.20 5.49 -3.60
CA HIS A 154 5.50 6.90 -3.31
C HIS A 154 6.64 7.09 -2.30
N ASP A 155 6.88 6.12 -1.42
CA ASP A 155 8.00 6.20 -0.47
C ASP A 155 9.19 5.39 -0.99
N LEU A 156 10.09 6.11 -1.68
CA LEU A 156 11.32 5.55 -2.26
C LEU A 156 12.42 5.32 -1.22
N GLN A 157 12.20 5.69 0.05
CA GLN A 157 13.25 5.67 1.07
C GLN A 157 13.34 4.34 1.82
N PHE A 158 12.29 3.52 1.82
CA PHE A 158 12.30 2.17 2.36
C PHE A 158 12.49 1.14 1.24
N SER A 159 12.87 -0.10 1.54
CA SER A 159 13.02 -1.16 0.55
C SER A 159 11.83 -2.12 0.58
N VAL A 160 11.36 -2.54 -0.59
CA VAL A 160 10.36 -3.61 -0.73
C VAL A 160 11.10 -4.87 -1.14
N SER A 161 10.97 -5.92 -0.35
CA SER A 161 11.54 -7.24 -0.60
C SER A 161 10.72 -8.05 -1.60
N ASP A 162 11.36 -9.05 -2.21
CA ASP A 162 10.70 -10.00 -3.11
C ASP A 162 9.57 -10.76 -2.41
N THR A 163 9.74 -11.08 -1.12
CA THR A 163 8.73 -11.76 -0.31
C THR A 163 7.50 -10.89 -0.09
N GLU A 164 7.69 -9.60 0.18
CA GLU A 164 6.58 -8.66 0.34
C GLU A 164 5.86 -8.42 -0.98
N ALA A 165 6.59 -8.30 -2.10
CA ALA A 165 5.98 -8.18 -3.42
C ALA A 165 5.19 -9.45 -3.81
N ALA A 166 5.74 -10.64 -3.56
CA ALA A 166 5.03 -11.90 -3.79
C ALA A 166 3.74 -11.98 -2.96
N LYS A 167 3.79 -11.58 -1.69
CA LYS A 167 2.61 -11.53 -0.82
C LYS A 167 1.58 -10.52 -1.32
N PHE A 168 2.01 -9.35 -1.78
CA PHE A 168 1.11 -8.38 -2.39
C PHE A 168 0.44 -8.95 -3.65
N MET A 169 1.19 -9.62 -4.53
CA MET A 169 0.67 -10.27 -5.73
C MET A 169 -0.41 -11.31 -5.40
N GLU A 170 -0.16 -12.14 -4.39
CA GLU A 170 -1.11 -13.14 -3.89
C GLU A 170 -2.40 -12.47 -3.39
N ILE A 171 -2.30 -11.43 -2.56
CA ILE A 171 -3.47 -10.69 -2.07
C ILE A 171 -4.27 -10.09 -3.24
N ALA A 172 -3.58 -9.50 -4.23
CA ALA A 172 -4.23 -8.91 -5.39
C ALA A 172 -4.98 -9.98 -6.22
N ARG A 173 -4.40 -11.17 -6.38
CA ARG A 173 -5.06 -12.30 -7.03
C ARG A 173 -6.30 -12.75 -6.25
N ASP A 174 -6.15 -12.96 -4.94
CA ASP A 174 -7.24 -13.38 -4.07
C ASP A 174 -8.42 -12.40 -4.08
N GLN A 175 -8.15 -11.09 -4.03
CA GLN A 175 -9.20 -10.07 -4.12
C GLN A 175 -9.83 -10.02 -5.52
N THR A 176 -9.08 -10.34 -6.58
CA THR A 176 -9.63 -10.45 -7.93
C THR A 176 -10.59 -11.63 -8.03
N ASP A 177 -10.21 -12.79 -7.51
CA ASP A 177 -11.06 -13.98 -7.43
C ASP A 177 -12.35 -13.70 -6.65
N VAL A 178 -12.24 -12.97 -5.54
CA VAL A 178 -13.38 -12.52 -4.73
C VAL A 178 -14.34 -11.66 -5.56
N ILE A 179 -13.83 -10.63 -6.25
CA ILE A 179 -14.66 -9.72 -7.07
C ILE A 179 -15.37 -10.49 -8.18
N VAL A 180 -14.62 -11.29 -8.95
CA VAL A 180 -15.15 -12.01 -10.11
C VAL A 180 -16.13 -13.10 -9.65
N GLY A 181 -15.74 -13.89 -8.64
CA GLY A 181 -16.54 -14.97 -8.10
C GLY A 181 -17.86 -14.49 -7.49
N GLN A 182 -17.83 -13.43 -6.65
CA GLN A 182 -19.05 -12.84 -6.08
C GLN A 182 -19.96 -12.27 -7.17
N ALA A 183 -19.39 -11.62 -8.19
CA ALA A 183 -20.17 -11.06 -9.27
C ALA A 183 -20.88 -12.14 -10.10
N TRP A 184 -20.18 -13.23 -10.42
CA TRP A 184 -20.76 -14.39 -11.10
C TRP A 184 -21.80 -15.12 -10.25
N GLN A 185 -21.54 -15.34 -8.96
CA GLN A 185 -22.52 -15.98 -8.07
C GLN A 185 -23.82 -15.16 -7.98
N LYS A 186 -23.72 -13.83 -8.01
CA LYS A 186 -24.87 -12.93 -7.88
C LYS A 186 -25.61 -12.66 -9.19
N TYR A 187 -24.87 -12.42 -10.27
CA TYR A 187 -25.42 -11.94 -11.54
C TYR A 187 -25.21 -12.89 -12.73
N GLY A 188 -24.38 -13.92 -12.58
CA GLY A 188 -24.04 -14.89 -13.61
C GLY A 188 -25.15 -15.88 -13.96
N GLY A 189 -26.21 -15.92 -13.16
CA GLY A 189 -27.42 -16.68 -13.44
C GLY A 189 -27.36 -18.15 -13.03
N CYS A 190 -27.93 -18.46 -11.86
CA CYS A 190 -28.80 -19.63 -11.76
C CYS A 190 -30.15 -19.26 -12.41
N SER A 191 -30.21 -19.26 -13.74
CA SER A 191 -31.46 -19.53 -14.45
C SER A 191 -31.57 -21.05 -14.57
N GLY A 192 -32.05 -21.67 -13.50
CA GLY A 192 -32.59 -23.03 -13.47
C GLY A 192 -34.06 -22.95 -13.07
#